data_AF-A0A0P8Y9A7-F1
#
_entry.id   AF-A0A0P8Y9A7-F1
#
_cell.length_a   1.000
_cell.length_b   1.000
_cell.length_c   1.000
_cell.angle_alpha   90.00
_cell.angle_beta   90.00
_cell.angle_gamma   90.00
#
_symmetry.space_group_name_H-M   'P 1'
#
loop_
_entity.id
_entity.type
_entity.pdbx_description
1 polymer ?
#
loop_
_entity_poly.entity_id
_entity_poly.type
_entity_poly.pdbx_seq_one_letter_code
_entity_poly.pdbx_strand_id
1 'polypeptide(L)'
;MDYIEEERLARAGEVTPEAIHHRLVAVRKMTCMTSKELAASAGIKYTTYISQEKAGAPSVKLMTYYLKAFMVDYNFILGGDAGRLPGDVRQAILGHLA
;
A
#
# COMPACT_ATOMS: atom_id res chain seq x y z
N MET A 1 -5.61 4.30 17.64
CA MET A 1 -5.81 5.63 17.04
C MET A 1 -7.30 5.88 16.98
N ASP A 2 -7.74 7.14 16.97
CA ASP A 2 -9.13 7.48 16.63
C ASP A 2 -9.34 7.30 15.11
N TYR A 3 -10.56 6.98 14.70
CA TYR A 3 -10.93 6.74 13.29
C TYR A 3 -10.52 7.89 12.36
N ILE A 4 -10.73 9.13 12.81
CA ILE A 4 -10.39 10.34 12.04
C ILE A 4 -8.87 10.45 11.81
N GLU A 5 -8.06 10.05 12.80
CA GLU A 5 -6.60 10.06 12.66
C GLU A 5 -6.11 8.97 11.71
N GLU A 6 -6.75 7.79 11.70
CA GLU A 6 -6.41 6.73 10.75
C GLU A 6 -6.67 7.18 9.30
N GLU A 7 -7.82 7.82 9.04
CA GLU A 7 -8.14 8.38 7.72
C GLU A 7 -7.16 9.48 7.29
N ARG A 8 -6.82 10.39 8.21
CA ARG A 8 -5.87 11.47 7.94
C ARG A 8 -4.48 10.94 7.58
N LEU A 9 -3.98 9.94 8.31
CA LEU A 9 -2.69 9.30 8.04
C LEU A 9 -2.70 8.56 6.70
N ALA A 10 -3.80 7.86 6.38
CA ALA A 10 -3.96 7.16 5.12
C ALA A 10 -4.21 8.10 3.92
N ARG A 11 -4.45 9.40 4.16
CA ARG A 11 -4.93 10.37 3.16
C ARG A 11 -6.20 9.85 2.47
N ALA A 12 -7.15 9.38 3.27
CA ALA A 12 -8.39 8.80 2.79
C ALA A 12 -9.15 9.82 1.91
N GLY A 13 -9.69 9.34 0.79
CA GLY A 13 -10.38 10.14 -0.22
C GLY A 13 -9.45 10.80 -1.25
N GLU A 14 -8.15 10.92 -0.99
CA GLU A 14 -7.19 11.41 -1.97
C GLU A 14 -6.78 10.30 -2.95
N VAL A 15 -7.03 10.50 -4.24
CA VAL A 15 -6.64 9.57 -5.32
C VAL A 15 -5.47 10.09 -6.15
N THR A 16 -4.71 11.04 -5.59
CA THR A 16 -3.54 11.61 -6.26
C THR A 16 -2.38 10.61 -6.29
N PRO A 17 -1.50 10.66 -7.31
CA PRO A 17 -0.29 9.85 -7.37
C PRO A 17 0.54 9.93 -6.08
N GLU A 18 0.66 11.11 -5.47
CA GLU A 18 1.43 11.33 -4.25
C GLU A 18 0.82 10.59 -3.05
N ALA A 19 -0.50 10.63 -2.90
CA ALA A 19 -1.20 9.92 -1.84
C ALA A 19 -1.10 8.39 -2.04
N ILE A 20 -1.20 7.90 -3.27
CA ILE A 20 -1.07 6.47 -3.58
C ILE A 20 0.38 6.02 -3.34
N HIS A 21 1.38 6.80 -3.76
CA HIS A 21 2.79 6.53 -3.48
C HIS A 21 3.04 6.38 -1.98
N HIS A 22 2.53 7.33 -1.19
CA HIS A 22 2.64 7.31 0.27
C HIS A 22 2.15 5.99 0.87
N ARG A 23 0.97 5.53 0.43
CA ARG A 23 0.38 4.26 0.88
C ARG A 23 1.15 3.04 0.38
N LEU A 24 1.58 3.02 -0.87
CA LEU A 24 2.39 1.91 -1.42
C LEU A 24 3.70 1.72 -0.65
N VAL A 25 4.36 2.81 -0.28
CA VAL A 25 5.59 2.74 0.54
C VAL A 25 5.30 2.16 1.92
N ALA A 26 4.22 2.58 2.58
CA ALA A 26 3.83 2.04 3.88
C ALA A 26 3.49 0.54 3.81
N VAL A 27 2.74 0.13 2.78
CA VAL A 27 2.42 -1.28 2.52
C VAL A 27 3.70 -2.10 2.29
N ARG A 28 4.64 -1.61 1.47
CA ARG A 28 5.93 -2.28 1.28
C ARG A 28 6.68 -2.44 2.61
N LYS A 29 6.78 -1.38 3.40
CA LYS A 29 7.47 -1.43 4.71
C LYS A 29 6.85 -2.46 5.65
N MET A 30 5.52 -2.56 5.69
CA MET A 30 4.81 -3.57 6.49
C MET A 30 5.23 -5.00 6.12
N THR A 31 5.51 -5.28 4.84
CA THR A 31 5.92 -6.64 4.42
C THR A 31 7.30 -7.06 4.95
N CYS A 32 8.09 -6.12 5.48
CA CYS A 32 9.51 -6.30 5.81
C CYS A 32 10.38 -6.76 4.63
N MET A 33 9.88 -6.66 3.38
CA MET A 33 10.61 -7.02 2.17
C MET A 33 11.26 -5.80 1.52
N THR A 34 12.40 -6.01 0.89
CA THR A 34 12.97 -5.02 -0.03
C THR A 34 12.11 -4.91 -1.29
N SER A 35 12.19 -3.78 -2.00
CA SER A 35 11.50 -3.60 -3.29
C SER A 35 11.89 -4.66 -4.33
N LYS A 36 13.11 -5.21 -4.24
CA LYS A 36 13.60 -6.26 -5.15
C LYS A 36 12.95 -7.61 -4.85
N GLU A 37 12.87 -7.99 -3.58
CA GLU A 37 12.21 -9.22 -3.16
C GLU A 37 10.72 -9.16 -3.44
N LEU A 38 10.07 -8.03 -3.15
CA LEU A 38 8.65 -7.87 -3.38
C LEU A 38 8.30 -7.92 -4.86
N ALA A 39 9.11 -7.29 -5.71
CA ALA A 39 8.97 -7.40 -7.16
C ALA A 39 9.10 -8.86 -7.65
N ALA A 40 10.09 -9.61 -7.14
CA ALA A 40 10.28 -11.00 -7.47
C ALA A 40 9.07 -11.86 -7.05
N SER A 41 8.57 -11.70 -5.83
CA SER A 41 7.40 -12.43 -5.33
C SER A 41 6.10 -12.07 -6.04
N ALA A 42 5.94 -10.81 -6.45
CA ALA A 42 4.82 -10.37 -7.28
C ALA A 42 4.95 -10.83 -8.75
N GLY A 43 6.08 -11.40 -9.16
CA GLY A 43 6.37 -11.76 -10.55
C GLY A 43 6.44 -10.55 -11.48
N ILE A 44 6.97 -9.42 -10.99
CA ILE A 44 7.11 -8.16 -11.72
C ILE A 44 8.61 -7.81 -11.80
N LYS A 45 9.04 -7.23 -12.93
CA LYS A 45 10.42 -6.74 -13.06
C LYS A 45 10.69 -5.65 -12.01
N TYR A 46 11.84 -5.72 -11.33
CA TYR A 46 12.22 -4.76 -10.29
C TYR A 46 12.07 -3.28 -10.72
N THR A 47 12.54 -2.92 -11.92
CA THR A 47 12.42 -1.56 -12.45
C THR A 47 10.97 -1.12 -12.63
N THR A 48 10.09 -2.05 -13.01
CA THR A 48 8.65 -1.80 -13.15
C THR A 48 8.01 -1.58 -11.79
N TYR A 49 8.37 -2.39 -10.79
CA TYR A 49 7.91 -2.17 -9.41
C TYR A 49 8.30 -0.77 -8.91
N ILE A 50 9.58 -0.39 -9.02
CA ILE A 50 10.06 0.91 -8.59
C ILE A 50 9.35 2.05 -9.32
N SER A 51 9.14 1.93 -10.63
CA SER A 51 8.41 2.93 -11.41
C SER A 51 6.96 3.07 -10.94
N GLN A 52 6.27 1.96 -10.66
CA GLN A 52 4.88 1.96 -10.18
C GLN A 52 4.78 2.57 -8.78
N GLU A 53 5.67 2.17 -7.87
CA GLU A 53 5.71 2.73 -6.50
C GLU A 53 5.98 4.23 -6.56
N LYS A 54 7.03 4.67 -7.26
CA LYS A 54 7.41 6.09 -7.36
C LYS A 54 6.34 6.96 -8.02
N ALA A 55 5.69 6.44 -9.07
CA ALA A 55 4.66 7.17 -9.79
C ALA A 55 3.29 7.13 -9.11
N GLY A 56 3.12 6.40 -8.00
CA GLY A 56 1.80 6.22 -7.39
C GLY A 56 0.78 5.57 -8.33
N ALA A 57 1.25 4.73 -9.25
CA ALA A 57 0.44 4.14 -10.32
C ALA A 57 0.61 2.60 -10.31
N PRO A 58 0.08 1.92 -9.28
CA PRO A 58 0.22 0.47 -9.16
C PRO A 58 -0.60 -0.24 -10.24
N SER A 59 -0.01 -1.25 -10.87
CA SER A 59 -0.75 -2.11 -11.78
C SER A 59 -1.73 -3.00 -11.01
N VAL A 60 -2.80 -3.45 -11.69
CA VAL A 60 -3.74 -4.43 -11.13
C VAL A 60 -3.00 -5.67 -10.62
N LYS A 61 -1.98 -6.15 -11.34
CA LYS A 61 -1.17 -7.30 -10.93
C LYS A 61 -0.51 -7.09 -9.56
N LEU A 62 0.08 -5.92 -9.32
CA LEU A 62 0.70 -5.59 -8.04
C LEU A 62 -0.34 -5.51 -6.91
N MET A 63 -1.47 -4.85 -7.16
CA MET A 63 -2.55 -4.77 -6.18
C MET A 63 -3.16 -6.14 -5.88
N THR A 64 -3.33 -7.02 -6.88
CA THR A 64 -3.78 -8.40 -6.69
C THR A 64 -2.80 -9.18 -5.81
N TYR A 65 -1.50 -8.99 -6.03
CA TYR A 65 -0.49 -9.64 -5.19
C TYR A 65 -0.60 -9.16 -3.74
N TYR A 66 -0.71 -7.85 -3.50
CA TYR A 66 -0.90 -7.31 -2.16
C TYR A 66 -2.15 -7.83 -1.46
N LEU A 67 -3.27 -7.92 -2.18
CA LEU A 67 -4.50 -8.50 -1.65
C LEU A 67 -4.33 -9.98 -1.29
N LYS A 68 -3.74 -10.79 -2.19
CA LYS A 68 -3.62 -12.24 -1.97
C LYS A 68 -2.59 -12.61 -0.90
N ALA A 69 -1.48 -11.90 -0.83
CA ALA A 69 -0.37 -12.23 0.05
C ALA A 69 -0.48 -11.56 1.42
N PHE A 70 -1.09 -10.37 1.49
CA PHE A 70 -1.07 -9.53 2.69
C PHE A 70 -2.44 -8.96 3.07
N MET A 71 -3.52 -9.36 2.39
CA MET A 71 -4.89 -8.87 2.63
C MET A 71 -5.05 -7.35 2.52
N VAL A 72 -4.15 -6.70 1.77
CA VAL A 72 -4.24 -5.25 1.50
C VAL A 72 -5.12 -5.03 0.27
N ASP A 73 -6.27 -4.42 0.50
CA ASP A 73 -7.27 -4.25 -0.54
C ASP A 73 -7.02 -3.02 -1.42
N TYR A 74 -7.72 -2.99 -2.55
CA TYR A 74 -7.53 -1.96 -3.57
C TYR A 74 -8.08 -0.62 -3.12
N ASN A 75 -9.12 -0.60 -2.28
CA ASN A 75 -9.71 0.64 -1.76
C ASN A 75 -8.73 1.31 -0.81
N PHE A 76 -7.98 0.56 -0.02
CA PHE A 76 -6.88 1.14 0.75
C PHE A 76 -5.81 1.73 -0.18
N ILE A 77 -5.28 0.94 -1.13
CA ILE A 77 -4.18 1.39 -2.01
C ILE A 77 -4.57 2.63 -2.84
N LEU A 78 -5.79 2.68 -3.37
CA LEU A 78 -6.24 3.73 -4.29
C LEU A 78 -6.98 4.87 -3.58
N GLY A 79 -7.86 4.56 -2.62
CA GLY A 79 -8.70 5.54 -1.91
C GLY A 79 -8.37 5.77 -0.43
N GLY A 80 -7.51 4.96 0.19
CA GLY A 80 -7.03 5.17 1.56
C GLY A 80 -7.99 4.68 2.63
N ASP A 81 -8.99 3.87 2.25
CA ASP A 81 -9.96 3.29 3.19
C ASP A 81 -9.32 2.19 4.05
N ALA A 82 -8.84 2.58 5.24
CA ALA A 82 -8.23 1.66 6.21
C ALA A 82 -9.27 0.79 6.93
N GLY A 83 -10.56 1.17 6.91
CA GLY A 83 -11.62 0.48 7.63
C GLY A 83 -11.91 -0.93 7.11
N ARG A 84 -11.54 -1.22 5.85
CA ARG A 84 -11.71 -2.52 5.20
C ARG A 84 -10.58 -3.51 5.45
N LEU A 85 -9.46 -3.05 6.02
CA LEU A 85 -8.32 -3.91 6.30
C LEU A 85 -8.53 -4.73 7.58
N PRO A 86 -7.98 -5.96 7.66
CA PRO A 86 -7.85 -6.68 8.92
C PRO A 86 -7.14 -5.83 9.98
N GLY A 87 -7.53 -5.95 11.25
CA GLY A 87 -7.06 -5.05 12.31
C GLY A 87 -5.55 -5.07 12.54
N ASP A 88 -4.91 -6.23 12.38
CA ASP A 88 -3.46 -6.41 12.45
C ASP A 88 -2.73 -5.77 11.26
N VAL A 89 -3.21 -6.02 10.04
CA VAL A 89 -2.71 -5.41 8.80
C VAL A 89 -2.82 -3.88 8.87
N ARG A 90 -3.98 -3.39 9.32
CA ARG A 90 -4.24 -1.96 9.48
C ARG A 90 -3.23 -1.32 10.43
N GLN A 91 -3.06 -1.88 11.62
CA GLN A 91 -2.12 -1.34 12.61
C GLN A 91 -0.68 -1.34 12.09
N ALA A 92 -0.26 -2.40 11.40
CA ALA A 92 1.08 -2.50 10.83
C ALA A 92 1.34 -1.44 9.74
N ILE A 93 0.37 -1.18 8.86
CA ILE A 93 0.50 -0.14 7.83
C ILE A 93 0.47 1.26 8.44
N LEU A 94 -0.46 1.54 9.36
CA LEU A 94 -0.59 2.84 10.01
C LEU A 94 0.70 3.23 10.76
N GLY A 95 1.41 2.26 11.35
CA GLY A 95 2.73 2.48 11.97
C GLY A 95 3.82 2.97 11.00
N HIS A 96 3.61 2.86 9.68
CA HIS A 96 4.54 3.30 8.65
C HIS A 96 4.09 4.54 7.86
N LEU A 97 2.93 5.12 8.20
CA LEU A 97 2.36 6.32 7.55
C LEU A 97 2.74 7.64 8.25
N ALA A 98 3.81 7.64 9.06
CA ALA A 98 4.31 8.79 9.81
C ALA A 98 5.19 9.74 8.98
#